data_AF-A0AA92C104-F1
#
_entry.id   AF-A0AA92C104-F1
#
_cell.length_a   1.000
_cell.length_b   1.000
_cell.length_c   1.000
_cell.angle_alpha   90.00
_cell.angle_beta   90.00
_cell.angle_gamma   90.00
#
_symmetry.space_group_name_H-M   'P 1'
#
loop_
_entity.id
_entity.type
_entity.pdbx_description
1 polymer ?
#
loop_
_entity_poly.entity_id
_entity_poly.type
_entity_poly.pdbx_seq_one_letter_code
_entity_poly.pdbx_strand_id
1 'polypeptide(L)'
;MTFIPAALGLYTVLNITTFFLFWWDKRAARQGDRRIRERTLLLFALMGGSVGAVTAQHMLRHKTRKQPFCGLLFAIIALHIAAVVVWAFFAGTV
;
A
#
# COMPACT_ATOMS: atom_id res chain seq x y z
N MET A 1 -14.32 -22.61 -4.56
CA MET A 1 -12.99 -22.95 -4.01
C MET A 1 -11.81 -22.52 -4.89
N THR A 2 -12.03 -21.82 -6.02
CA THR A 2 -10.95 -21.36 -6.93
C THR A 2 -10.64 -19.86 -6.85
N PHE A 3 -11.56 -19.04 -6.35
CA PHE A 3 -11.41 -17.58 -6.34
C PHE A 3 -10.44 -17.06 -5.25
N ILE A 4 -10.32 -17.77 -4.13
CA ILE A 4 -9.47 -17.39 -3.00
C ILE A 4 -7.97 -17.40 -3.39
N PRO A 5 -7.41 -18.46 -4.00
CA PRO A 5 -6.01 -18.45 -4.42
C PRO A 5 -5.73 -17.42 -5.52
N ALA A 6 -6.67 -17.16 -6.43
CA ALA A 6 -6.54 -16.12 -7.45
C ALA A 6 -6.53 -14.70 -6.83
N ALA A 7 -7.39 -14.45 -5.85
CA ALA A 7 -7.43 -13.18 -5.12
C ALA A 7 -6.14 -12.95 -4.31
N LEU A 8 -5.63 -13.99 -3.65
CA LEU A 8 -4.33 -13.94 -2.96
C LEU A 8 -3.17 -13.65 -3.93
N GLY A 9 -3.15 -14.30 -5.09
CA GLY A 9 -2.16 -14.05 -6.14
C GLY A 9 -2.18 -12.59 -6.61
N LEU A 10 -3.36 -12.04 -6.91
CA LEU A 10 -3.51 -10.64 -7.30
C LEU A 10 -3.07 -9.68 -6.19
N TYR A 11 -3.41 -9.98 -4.94
CA TYR A 11 -3.00 -9.20 -3.78
C TYR A 11 -1.47 -9.17 -3.63
N THR A 12 -0.80 -10.32 -3.78
CA THR A 12 0.67 -10.40 -3.74
C THR A 12 1.30 -9.58 -4.87
N VAL A 13 0.80 -9.70 -6.09
CA VAL A 13 1.29 -8.92 -7.24
C VAL A 13 1.14 -7.42 -6.98
N LEU A 14 -0.02 -6.96 -6.50
CA LEU A 14 -0.25 -5.55 -6.16
C LEU A 14 0.72 -5.04 -5.10
N ASN A 15 1.01 -5.83 -4.06
CA ASN A 15 1.98 -5.44 -3.03
C ASN A 15 3.40 -5.34 -3.59
N ILE A 16 3.80 -6.28 -4.45
CA ILE A 16 5.11 -6.25 -5.13
C ILE A 16 5.20 -5.03 -6.06
N THR A 17 4.19 -4.78 -6.89
CA THR A 17 4.14 -3.61 -7.78
C THR A 17 4.23 -2.30 -6.98
N THR A 18 3.49 -2.21 -5.88
CA THR A 18 3.53 -1.03 -5.00
C THR A 18 4.91 -0.83 -4.38
N PHE A 19 5.58 -1.91 -3.96
CA PHE A 19 6.95 -1.86 -3.48
C PHE A 19 7.92 -1.32 -4.54
N PHE A 20 7.83 -1.84 -5.77
CA PHE A 20 8.68 -1.39 -6.88
C PHE A 20 8.43 0.08 -7.26
N LEU A 21 7.19 0.56 -7.21
CA LEU A 21 6.88 1.99 -7.43
C LEU A 21 7.57 2.89 -6.41
N PHE A 22 7.59 2.51 -5.13
CA PHE A 22 8.32 3.25 -4.10
C PHE A 22 9.83 3.19 -4.31
N TRP A 23 10.36 2.03 -4.74
CA TRP A 23 11.77 1.89 -5.09
C TRP A 23 12.15 2.78 -6.28
N TRP A 24 11.32 2.80 -7.32
CA TRP A 24 11.49 3.66 -8.49
C TRP A 24 11.47 5.13 -8.12
N ASP A 25 10.54 5.57 -7.26
CA ASP A 25 10.50 6.95 -6.79
C ASP A 25 11.80 7.35 -6.05
N LYS A 26 12.35 6.45 -5.21
CA LYS A 26 13.63 6.68 -4.56
C LYS A 26 14.79 6.71 -5.55
N ARG A 27 14.78 5.87 -6.58
CA ARG A 27 15.79 5.88 -7.65
C ARG A 27 15.72 7.18 -8.45
N ALA A 28 14.53 7.59 -8.87
CA ALA A 28 14.30 8.86 -9.56
C ALA A 28 14.77 10.06 -8.72
N ALA A 29 14.52 10.03 -7.40
CA ALA A 29 15.01 11.05 -6.49
C ALA A 29 16.55 11.15 -6.42
N ARG A 30 17.27 10.05 -6.66
CA ARG A 30 18.74 10.01 -6.72
C ARG A 30 19.29 10.39 -8.09
N GLN A 31 18.57 10.07 -9.16
CA GLN A 31 18.98 10.32 -10.54
C GLN A 31 18.59 11.72 -11.05
N GLY A 32 17.80 12.47 -10.26
CA GLY A 32 17.27 13.77 -10.68
C GLY A 32 16.09 13.69 -11.63
N ASP A 33 15.56 12.48 -11.85
CA ASP A 33 14.42 12.22 -12.72
C ASP A 33 13.09 12.69 -12.11
N ARG A 34 12.06 12.70 -12.96
CA ARG A 34 10.69 13.06 -12.58
C ARG A 34 10.15 12.09 -11.54
N ARG A 35 9.98 12.58 -10.30
CA ARG A 35 9.38 11.85 -9.17
C ARG A 35 7.92 11.50 -9.45
N ILE A 36 7.48 10.38 -8.89
CA ILE A 36 6.08 9.92 -8.98
C ILE A 36 5.23 10.80 -8.05
N ARG A 37 4.02 11.14 -8.48
CA ARG A 37 3.09 11.91 -7.65
C ARG A 37 2.70 11.09 -6.42
N GLU A 38 2.75 11.71 -5.24
CA GLU A 38 2.37 11.08 -3.96
C GLU A 38 0.96 10.49 -4.00
N ARG A 39 0.03 11.13 -4.72
CA ARG A 39 -1.34 10.63 -4.92
C ARG A 39 -1.38 9.27 -5.61
N THR A 40 -0.51 9.04 -6.60
CA THR A 40 -0.45 7.75 -7.30
C THR A 40 0.01 6.64 -6.36
N LEU A 41 1.05 6.90 -5.56
CA LEU A 41 1.55 5.95 -4.57
C LEU A 41 0.48 5.60 -3.52
N LEU A 42 -0.29 6.60 -3.07
CA LEU A 42 -1.41 6.40 -2.14
C LEU A 42 -2.58 5.63 -2.79
N LEU A 43 -2.87 5.85 -4.07
CA LEU A 43 -3.90 5.09 -4.78
C LEU A 43 -3.56 3.59 -4.86
N PHE A 44 -2.29 3.25 -5.15
CA PHE A 44 -1.84 1.86 -5.14
C PHE A 44 -1.90 1.22 -3.75
N ALA A 45 -1.55 1.98 -2.70
CA ALA A 45 -1.74 1.53 -1.32
C ALA A 45 -3.23 1.30 -0.98
N LEU A 46 -4.13 2.16 -1.48
CA LEU A 46 -5.58 2.05 -1.27
C LEU A 46 -6.19 0.85 -2.02
N MET A 47 -5.69 0.51 -3.21
CA MET A 47 -6.17 -0.63 -3.99
C MET A 47 -5.81 -2.00 -3.40
N GLY A 48 -4.99 -2.05 -2.35
CA GLY A 48 -4.57 -3.30 -1.69
C GLY A 48 -3.06 -3.48 -1.57
N GLY A 49 -2.27 -2.54 -2.08
CA GLY A 49 -0.81 -2.53 -1.95
C GLY A 49 -0.29 -1.99 -0.61
N SER A 50 -1.15 -1.82 0.40
CA SER A 50 -0.82 -1.15 1.66
C SER A 50 0.34 -1.80 2.41
N VAL A 51 0.42 -3.13 2.41
CA VAL A 51 1.53 -3.88 3.04
C VAL A 51 2.85 -3.58 2.32
N GLY A 52 2.87 -3.70 0.99
CA GLY A 52 4.03 -3.39 0.16
C GLY A 52 4.46 -1.92 0.27
N ALA A 53 3.50 -1.00 0.40
CA ALA A 53 3.76 0.41 0.62
C ALA A 53 4.43 0.69 1.98
N VAL A 54 3.96 0.07 3.06
CA VAL A 54 4.57 0.17 4.40
C VAL A 54 5.97 -0.43 4.41
N THR A 55 6.13 -1.64 3.87
CA THR A 55 7.42 -2.32 3.79
C THR A 55 8.41 -1.50 2.99
N ALA A 56 8.01 -0.95 1.85
CA ALA A 56 8.85 -0.07 1.05
C ALA A 56 9.18 1.23 1.79
N GLN A 57 8.21 1.86 2.46
CA GLN A 57 8.42 3.09 3.23
C GLN A 57 9.47 2.88 4.34
N HIS A 58 9.38 1.77 5.08
CA HIS A 58 10.34 1.41 6.14
C HIS A 58 11.71 1.05 5.56
N MET A 59 11.79 0.16 4.57
CA MET A 59 13.06 -0.34 4.03
C MET A 59 13.81 0.73 3.24
N LEU A 60 13.09 1.58 2.52
CA LEU A 60 13.69 2.65 1.74
C LEU A 60 13.89 3.94 2.56
N ARG A 61 13.41 3.99 3.82
CA ARG A 61 13.36 5.20 4.66
C ARG A 61 12.82 6.41 3.87
N HIS A 62 11.87 6.13 2.98
CA HIS A 62 11.40 7.10 2.01
C HIS A 62 10.25 7.89 2.65
N LYS A 63 10.43 9.21 2.84
CA LYS A 63 9.38 10.14 3.28
C LYS A 63 8.60 9.73 4.55
N THR A 64 9.25 9.05 5.50
CA THR A 64 8.62 8.59 6.76
C THR A 64 8.06 9.73 7.63
N ARG A 65 8.56 10.96 7.47
CA ARG A 65 8.08 12.16 8.21
C ARG A 65 7.42 13.23 7.34
N LYS A 66 7.33 13.06 6.02
CA LYS A 66 6.66 14.07 5.17
C LYS A 66 5.14 13.92 5.31
N GLN A 67 4.53 14.82 6.05
CA GLN A 67 3.09 15.06 6.02
C GLN A 67 2.75 15.78 4.70
N PRO A 68 1.59 15.50 4.06
CA PRO A 68 0.48 14.66 4.53
C PRO A 68 0.59 13.17 4.16
N PHE A 69 1.65 12.76 3.47
CA PHE A 69 1.76 11.40 2.90
C PHE A 69 1.68 10.28 3.94
N CYS A 70 2.46 10.40 5.02
CA CYS A 70 2.48 9.37 6.07
C CYS A 70 1.11 9.23 6.76
N GLY A 71 0.45 10.36 7.05
CA GLY A 71 -0.90 10.37 7.64
C GLY A 71 -1.94 9.69 6.73
N LEU A 72 -1.90 9.97 5.42
CA LEU A 72 -2.80 9.33 4.45
C LEU A 72 -2.54 7.83 4.32
N LEU A 73 -1.28 7.39 4.32
CA LEU A 73 -0.93 5.98 4.27
C LEU A 73 -1.43 5.22 5.52
N PHE A 74 -1.25 5.81 6.71
CA PHE A 74 -1.82 5.25 7.94
C PHE A 74 -3.35 5.22 7.93
N ALA A 75 -4.01 6.26 7.41
CA ALA A 75 -5.46 6.28 7.24
C ALA A 75 -5.96 5.16 6.32
N ILE A 76 -5.26 4.87 5.22
CA ILE A 76 -5.57 3.76 4.30
C ILE A 76 -5.44 2.40 5.01
N ILE A 77 -4.41 2.22 5.84
CA ILE A 77 -4.21 0.98 6.60
C ILE A 77 -5.32 0.82 7.64
N ALA A 78 -5.63 1.89 8.38
CA ALA A 78 -6.73 1.90 9.34
C ALA A 78 -8.07 1.56 8.68
N LEU A 79 -8.32 2.10 7.48
CA LEU A 79 -9.52 1.78 6.69
C LEU A 79 -9.58 0.29 6.32
N HIS A 80 -8.48 -0.31 5.86
CA HIS A 80 -8.42 -1.74 5.56
C HIS A 80 -8.67 -2.60 6.80
N ILE A 81 -8.05 -2.27 7.93
CA ILE A 81 -8.26 -2.98 9.20
C ILE A 81 -9.72 -2.86 9.64
N ALA A 82 -10.29 -1.66 9.58
CA ALA A 82 -11.70 -1.44 9.92
C ALA A 82 -12.64 -2.26 9.02
N ALA A 83 -12.38 -2.32 7.71
CA ALA A 83 -13.16 -3.13 6.78
C ALA A 83 -13.09 -4.63 7.12
N VAL A 84 -11.90 -5.15 7.45
CA VAL A 84 -11.72 -6.55 7.87
C VAL A 84 -12.42 -6.84 9.20
N VAL A 85 -12.31 -5.92 10.18
CA VAL A 85 -12.98 -6.04 11.48
C VAL A 85 -14.49 -6.05 11.31
N VAL A 86 -15.04 -5.09 10.55
CA VAL A 86 -16.48 -5.04 10.24
C VAL A 86 -16.92 -6.32 9.56
N TRP A 87 -16.21 -6.77 8.53
CA TRP A 87 -16.51 -8.03 7.86
C TRP A 87 -16.49 -9.22 8.82
N ALA A 88 -15.48 -9.33 9.68
CA ALA A 88 -15.38 -10.40 10.67
C ALA A 88 -16.50 -10.36 11.71
N PHE A 89 -16.91 -9.16 12.15
CA PHE A 89 -18.08 -8.99 13.03
C PHE A 89 -19.37 -9.48 12.37
N PHE A 90 -19.62 -9.10 11.11
CA PHE A 90 -20.81 -9.55 10.37
C PHE A 90 -20.74 -11.02 9.94
N ALA A 91 -19.55 -11.57 9.73
CA ALA A 91 -19.34 -12.97 9.35
C ALA A 91 -19.38 -13.92 10.56
N GLY A 92 -19.07 -13.44 11.76
CA GLY A 92 -19.13 -14.22 13.01
C GLY A 92 -20.49 -14.17 13.72
N THR A 93 -21.42 -13.31 13.28
CA THR A 93 -22.79 -13.21 13.79
C THR A 93 -23.83 -13.94 12.93
N VAL A 94 -23.40 -14.67 11.89
CA VAL A 94 -24.24 -15.53 11.04
C VAL A 94 -24.04 -17.01 11.31
#